data_AF-A0A4Q2YE38-F1
#
_entry.id   AF-A0A4Q2YE38-F1
#
_cell.length_a   1.000
_cell.length_b   1.000
_cell.length_c   1.000
_cell.angle_alpha   90.00
_cell.angle_beta   90.00
_cell.angle_gamma   90.00
#
_symmetry.space_group_name_H-M   'P 1'
#
loop_
_entity.id
_entity.type
_entity.pdbx_description
1 polymer ?
#
loop_
_entity_poly.entity_id
_entity_poly.type
_entity_poly.pdbx_seq_one_letter_code
_entity_poly.pdbx_strand_id
1 'polypeptide(L)' 'MPHRGKLRPLLATARIANVPSVISNVWAGIAIGSVVQRWEHGGQPVWLHALFLTLAGVFLYIGGNFLNDWHDREW' A
#
# COMPACT_ATOMS: atom_id res chain seq x y z
N MET A 1 -4.77 -1.32 -32.22
CA MET A 1 -4.05 -1.99 -31.11
C MET A 1 -4.68 -1.60 -29.77
N PRO A 2 -5.52 -2.41 -29.11
CA PRO A 2 -6.05 -2.01 -27.81
C PRO A 2 -5.25 -2.67 -26.67
N HIS A 3 -4.35 -1.91 -26.04
CA HIS A 3 -3.62 -2.29 -24.82
C HIS A 3 -4.53 -2.33 -23.56
N ARG A 4 -5.84 -2.04 -23.70
CA ARG A 4 -6.82 -2.00 -22.60
C ARG A 4 -7.16 -3.37 -22.00
N GLY A 5 -6.83 -4.48 -22.67
CA GLY A 5 -7.15 -5.84 -22.21
C GLY A 5 -6.32 -6.35 -21.03
N LYS A 6 -5.11 -5.80 -20.80
CA LYS A 6 -4.16 -6.31 -19.79
C LYS A 6 -4.25 -5.62 -18.44
N LEU A 7 -4.84 -4.41 -18.39
CA LEU A 7 -4.95 -3.65 -17.14
C LEU A 7 -5.97 -4.29 -16.19
N ARG A 8 -7.15 -4.69 -16.67
CA ARG A 8 -8.18 -5.30 -15.82
C ARG A 8 -7.71 -6.57 -15.07
N PRO A 9 -7.01 -7.53 -15.72
CA PRO A 9 -6.42 -8.66 -15.02
C PRO A 9 -5.39 -8.23 -13.97
N LEU A 10 -4.49 -7.31 -14.30
CA LEU A 10 -3.47 -6.82 -13.35
C LEU A 10 -4.11 -6.12 -12.14
N LEU A 11 -5.16 -5.35 -12.34
CA LEU A 11 -5.89 -4.68 -11.25
C LEU A 11 -6.62 -5.69 -10.35
N ALA A 12 -7.10 -6.81 -10.93
CA ALA A 12 -7.75 -7.89 -10.20
C ALA A 12 -6.73 -8.70 -9.37
N THR A 13 -5.61 -9.11 -9.96
CA THR A 13 -4.47 -9.77 -9.28
C THR A 13 -3.90 -8.88 -8.16
N ALA A 14 -3.78 -7.57 -8.40
CA ALA A 14 -3.32 -6.62 -7.39
C ALA A 14 -4.33 -6.34 -6.27
N ARG A 15 -5.56 -6.90 -6.33
CA ARG A 15 -6.66 -6.71 -5.37
C ARG A 15 -6.88 -5.24 -5.01
N ILE A 16 -6.90 -4.37 -6.02
CA ILE A 16 -6.89 -2.91 -5.83
C ILE A 16 -8.11 -2.39 -5.05
N ALA A 17 -9.21 -3.13 -5.05
CA ALA A 17 -10.37 -2.83 -4.21
C ALA A 17 -10.04 -2.70 -2.72
N ASN A 18 -8.94 -3.32 -2.24
CA ASN A 18 -8.52 -3.30 -0.85
C ASN A 18 -7.51 -2.18 -0.54
N VAL A 19 -6.97 -1.50 -1.56
CA VAL A 19 -6.01 -0.40 -1.40
C VAL A 19 -6.54 0.71 -0.48
N PRO A 20 -7.82 1.13 -0.55
CA PRO A 20 -8.35 2.12 0.40
C PRO A 20 -8.21 1.70 1.87
N SER A 21 -8.40 0.41 2.19
CA SER A 21 -8.22 -0.10 3.55
C SER A 21 -6.76 -0.05 3.99
N VAL A 22 -5.83 -0.40 3.10
CA VAL A 22 -4.37 -0.30 3.36
C VAL A 22 -3.96 1.13 3.69
N ILE A 23 -4.44 2.10 2.90
CA ILE A 23 -4.17 3.52 3.12
C ILE A 23 -4.71 3.94 4.50
N SER A 24 -5.98 3.63 4.81
CA SER A 24 -6.58 3.99 6.10
C SER A 24 -5.80 3.41 7.29
N ASN A 25 -5.31 2.18 7.19
CA ASN A 25 -4.51 1.56 8.26
C ASN A 25 -3.16 2.26 8.46
N VAL A 26 -2.49 2.65 7.37
CA VAL A 26 -1.23 3.41 7.45
C VAL A 26 -1.47 4.75 8.15
N TRP A 27 -2.51 5.48 7.75
CA TRP A 27 -2.86 6.76 8.36
C TRP A 27 -3.26 6.63 9.84
N ALA A 28 -4.00 5.57 10.20
CA ALA A 28 -4.31 5.27 11.59
C ALA A 28 -3.04 5.00 12.40
N GLY A 29 -2.10 4.22 11.86
CA GLY A 29 -0.79 3.95 12.49
C GLY A 29 0.02 5.23 12.69
N ILE A 30 0.05 6.14 11.70
CA ILE A 30 0.71 7.44 11.81
C ILE A 30 0.05 8.32 12.87
N ALA A 31 -1.28 8.36 12.92
CA ALA A 31 -2.02 9.13 13.92
C ALA A 31 -1.71 8.64 15.34
N ILE A 32 -1.72 7.31 15.54
CA ILE A 32 -1.36 6.69 16.83
C ILE A 32 0.11 7.00 17.18
N GLY A 33 1.04 6.83 16.24
CA GLY A 33 2.46 7.13 16.47
C GLY A 33 2.71 8.60 16.81
N SER A 34 2.03 9.51 16.12
CA SER A 34 2.18 10.96 16.32
C SER A 34 1.58 11.42 17.66
N VAL A 35 0.40 10.92 18.02
CA VAL A 35 -0.33 11.37 19.22
C VAL A 35 0.10 10.62 20.47
N VAL A 36 0.20 9.29 20.41
CA VAL A 36 0.42 8.43 21.58
C VAL A 36 1.90 8.24 21.86
N GLN A 37 2.71 7.99 20.82
CA GLN A 37 4.14 7.70 20.98
C GLN A 37 5.03 8.92 20.80
N ARG A 38 4.46 10.11 20.52
CA ARG A 38 5.20 11.36 20.23
C ARG A 38 6.33 11.12 19.23
N TRP A 39 6.02 10.43 18.15
CA TRP A 39 7.00 10.02 17.16
C TRP A 39 7.83 11.22 16.66
N GLU A 40 9.15 11.14 16.86
CA GLU A 40 10.07 12.17 16.40
C GLU A 40 10.34 12.03 14.89
N HIS A 41 9.91 13.04 14.13
CA HIS A 41 10.02 13.08 12.67
C HIS A 41 11.26 13.85 12.18
N GLY A 42 12.30 14.01 13.04
CA GLY A 42 13.62 14.52 12.65
C GLY A 42 13.62 15.91 11.99
N GLY A 43 12.65 16.76 12.32
CA GLY A 43 12.47 18.08 11.70
C GLY A 43 11.78 18.08 10.34
N GLN A 44 11.49 16.91 9.77
CA GLN A 44 10.72 16.79 8.53
C GLN A 44 9.21 16.86 8.81
N PRO A 45 8.40 17.33 7.85
CA PRO A 45 6.97 17.42 8.04
C PRO A 45 6.31 16.04 8.04
N VAL A 46 5.33 15.85 8.93
CA VAL A 46 4.60 14.58 9.12
C VAL A 46 3.89 14.13 7.84
N TRP A 47 3.39 15.05 7.02
CA TRP A 47 2.70 14.69 5.76
C TRP A 47 3.63 14.00 4.76
N LEU A 48 4.93 14.32 4.77
CA LEU A 48 5.90 13.71 3.86
C LEU A 48 6.17 12.26 4.25
N HIS A 49 6.32 12.00 5.55
CA HIS A 49 6.38 10.64 6.09
C HIS A 49 5.10 9.87 5.80
N ALA A 50 3.94 10.51 5.96
CA ALA A 50 2.66 9.88 5.66
C ALA A 50 2.53 9.48 4.19
N LEU A 51 2.98 10.33 3.27
CA LEU A 51 3.03 10.02 1.84
C LEU A 51 3.92 8.81 1.56
N PHE A 52 5.16 8.81 2.04
CA PHE A 52 6.10 7.70 1.80
C PHE A 52 5.64 6.39 2.44
N LEU A 53 5.12 6.42 3.67
CA LEU A 53 4.57 5.24 4.32
C LEU A 53 3.33 4.71 3.60
N THR A 54 2.48 5.60 3.09
CA THR A 54 1.31 5.21 2.29
C THR A 54 1.76 4.53 0.99
N LEU A 55 2.71 5.11 0.27
CA LEU A 55 3.26 4.51 -0.94
C LEU A 55 3.93 3.16 -0.65
N ALA A 56 4.74 3.07 0.41
CA ALA A 56 5.38 1.83 0.83
C ALA A 56 4.34 0.75 1.15
N GLY A 57 3.30 1.08 1.93
CA GLY A 57 2.23 0.16 2.27
C GLY A 57 1.47 -0.33 1.04
N VAL A 58 1.16 0.56 0.09
CA VAL A 58 0.47 0.19 -1.16
C VAL A 58 1.35 -0.68 -2.05
N PHE A 59 2.64 -0.35 -2.22
CA PHE A 59 3.55 -1.17 -3.02
C PHE A 59 3.80 -2.54 -2.39
N LEU A 60 3.93 -2.60 -1.07
CA LEU A 60 4.06 -3.85 -0.34
C LEU A 60 2.79 -4.71 -0.49
N TYR A 61 1.61 -4.10 -0.41
CA TYR A 61 0.34 -4.79 -0.60
C TYR A 61 0.20 -5.38 -2.01
N ILE A 62 0.46 -4.56 -3.03
CA ILE A 62 0.39 -4.97 -4.43
C ILE A 62 1.43 -6.04 -4.75
N GLY A 63 2.68 -5.82 -4.34
CA GLY A 63 3.78 -6.77 -4.53
C GLY A 63 3.53 -8.09 -3.80
N GLY A 64 3.00 -8.03 -2.59
CA GLY A 64 2.59 -9.20 -1.82
C GLY A 64 1.51 -10.01 -2.52
N ASN A 65 0.47 -9.36 -3.07
CA ASN A 65 -0.55 -10.06 -3.85
C ASN A 65 0.03 -10.71 -5.12
N PHE A 66 0.92 -10.01 -5.84
CA PHE A 66 1.59 -10.61 -7.01
C PHE A 66 2.47 -11.80 -6.65
N LEU A 67 3.18 -11.72 -5.53
CA LEU A 67 4.01 -12.81 -5.03
C LEU A 67 3.16 -14.00 -4.60
N ASN A 68 2.05 -13.75 -3.91
CA ASN A 68 1.09 -14.79 -3.49
C ASN A 68 0.50 -15.50 -4.71
N ASP A 69 0.02 -14.75 -5.70
CA ASP A 69 -0.54 -15.30 -6.92
C ASP A 69 0.53 -15.97 -7.83
N TRP A 70 1.83 -15.66 -7.65
CA TRP A 70 2.91 -16.42 -8.29
C TRP A 70 3.18 -17.75 -7.58
N HIS A 71 3.27 -17.73 -6.26
CA HIS A 71 3.44 -18.92 -5.45
C HIS A 71 2.28 -19.91 -5.63
N ASP A 72 1.04 -19.41 -5.66
CA ASP A 72 -0.18 -20.23 -5.77
C ASP A 72 -0.39 -20.80 -7.18
N ARG A 73 0.43 -20.45 -8.18
CA ARG A 73 0.36 -21.02 -9.54
C ARG A 73 1.06 -22.38 -9.68
N GLU A 74 1.84 -22.78 -8.69
CA GLU A 74 2.61 -24.04 -8.68
C GLU A 74 1.96 -25.15 -7.81
N TRP A 75 0.73 -24.92 -7.35
CA TRP A 75 -0.14 -25.90 -6.68
C TRP A 75 -1.41 -26.15 -7.52
#